data_AF-A0A959LCG1-F1
#
_entry.id   AF-A0A959LCG1-F1
#
_cell.length_a   1.000
_cell.length_b   1.000
_cell.length_c   1.000
_cell.angle_alpha   90.00
_cell.angle_beta   90.00
_cell.angle_gamma   90.00
#
_symmetry.space_group_name_H-M   'P 1'
#
loop_
_entity.id
_entity.type
_entity.pdbx_description
1 polymer ?
#
loop_
_entity_poly.entity_id
_entity_poly.type
_entity_poly.pdbx_seq_one_letter_code
_entity_poly.pdbx_strand_id
1 'polypeptide(L)'
;MTFHKILLIVFITLVFSCKQKPTLATSEISNEIKQLNTVEDQKQFLEKILQDDQSVRNSEKEAQLIQQYGNDSKERLDYIHLQWNQDAINLAKVEAYLNKYGYPSLAELGQDAAIAPWIVIHHSGDIEERNRNFEILYQAYLKGDINDTAMSLYLGRTYQFQYNERFDMESPYRSEDEINILIDKLGLSERKEKIDRP
;
A
#
# COMPACT_ATOMS: atom_id res chain seq x y z
N MET A 1 70.25 -24.22 -8.98
CA MET A 1 69.15 -24.94 -9.67
C MET A 1 67.92 -24.86 -8.78
N THR A 2 66.73 -24.41 -9.16
CA THR A 2 66.21 -23.71 -10.34
C THR A 2 64.83 -23.20 -9.92
N PHE A 3 64.52 -21.96 -10.29
CA PHE A 3 63.22 -21.29 -10.20
C PHE A 3 62.03 -22.19 -10.60
N HIS A 4 60.92 -22.12 -9.85
CA HIS A 4 59.52 -22.14 -10.34
C HIS A 4 58.67 -21.44 -9.25
N LYS A 5 58.37 -20.13 -9.31
CA LYS A 5 57.20 -19.52 -9.98
C LYS A 5 56.01 -20.48 -10.10
N ILE A 6 54.95 -20.25 -9.31
CA ILE A 6 53.57 -20.10 -9.82
C ILE A 6 52.84 -19.14 -8.88
N LEU A 7 52.45 -18.05 -9.51
CA LEU A 7 51.60 -16.96 -9.08
C LEU A 7 50.16 -17.43 -9.33
N LEU A 8 49.29 -17.48 -8.30
CA LEU A 8 47.84 -17.64 -8.51
C LEU A 8 47.15 -16.33 -8.14
N ILE A 9 47.02 -15.47 -9.14
CA ILE A 9 46.12 -14.30 -9.14
C ILE A 9 44.76 -14.79 -9.66
N VAL A 10 43.70 -14.14 -9.18
CA VAL A 10 42.36 -13.98 -9.77
C VAL A 10 41.31 -15.01 -9.33
N PHE A 11 40.39 -14.57 -8.46
CA PHE A 11 39.03 -14.27 -8.91
C PHE A 11 38.35 -13.28 -7.96
N ILE A 12 38.44 -12.00 -8.31
CA ILE A 12 37.50 -10.97 -7.84
C ILE A 12 36.18 -11.32 -8.51
N THR A 13 35.27 -11.97 -7.78
CA THR A 13 33.88 -12.05 -8.20
C THR A 13 33.28 -10.67 -8.02
N LEU A 14 33.35 -9.88 -9.09
CA LEU A 14 32.48 -8.73 -9.32
C LEU A 14 31.04 -9.27 -9.20
N VAL A 15 30.44 -9.04 -8.04
CA VAL A 15 28.99 -9.03 -7.88
C VAL A 15 28.46 -7.89 -8.75
N PHE A 16 28.26 -8.20 -10.03
CA PHE A 16 27.38 -7.43 -10.88
C PHE A 16 26.01 -7.49 -10.24
N SER A 17 25.72 -6.46 -9.45
CA SER A 17 24.36 -6.07 -9.10
C SER A 17 23.59 -5.98 -10.41
N CYS A 18 22.76 -6.98 -10.69
CA CYS A 18 21.72 -6.89 -11.70
C CYS A 18 20.90 -5.65 -11.36
N LYS A 19 21.13 -4.53 -12.06
CA LYS A 19 20.10 -3.51 -12.20
C LYS A 19 18.99 -4.19 -12.97
N GLN A 20 17.96 -4.67 -12.26
CA GLN A 20 16.74 -5.15 -12.90
C GLN A 20 16.30 -4.07 -13.89
N LYS A 21 16.17 -4.44 -15.17
CA LYS A 21 15.56 -3.55 -16.15
C LYS A 21 14.16 -3.22 -15.63
N PRO A 22 13.72 -1.95 -15.66
CA PRO A 22 12.34 -1.61 -15.34
C PRO A 22 11.42 -2.52 -16.15
N THR A 23 10.49 -3.20 -15.49
CA THR A 23 9.47 -3.99 -16.20
C THR A 23 8.60 -3.03 -17.02
N LEU A 24 7.97 -3.51 -18.10
CA LEU A 24 7.12 -2.68 -18.97
C LEU A 24 6.06 -1.92 -18.16
N ALA A 25 5.44 -2.58 -17.18
CA ALA A 25 4.50 -1.98 -16.23
C ALA A 25 5.10 -0.80 -15.45
N THR A 26 6.34 -0.91 -14.97
CA THR A 26 7.03 0.23 -14.30
C THR A 26 7.27 1.39 -15.26
N SER A 27 7.56 1.11 -16.54
CA SER A 27 7.77 2.17 -17.54
C SER A 27 6.47 2.89 -17.91
N GLU A 28 5.36 2.18 -17.99
CA GLU A 28 4.03 2.73 -18.28
C GLU A 28 3.54 3.61 -17.13
N ILE A 29 3.60 3.12 -15.89
CA ILE A 29 3.24 3.90 -14.70
C ILE A 29 4.11 5.15 -14.60
N SER A 30 5.43 5.03 -14.84
CA SER A 30 6.33 6.20 -14.84
C SER A 30 5.92 7.27 -15.87
N ASN A 31 5.42 6.85 -17.04
CA ASN A 31 4.95 7.77 -18.07
C ASN A 31 3.61 8.40 -17.70
N GLU A 32 2.65 7.64 -17.16
CA GLU A 32 1.38 8.18 -16.63
C GLU A 32 1.66 9.28 -15.59
N ILE A 33 2.51 8.99 -14.61
CA ILE A 33 2.89 9.93 -13.54
C ILE A 33 3.62 11.18 -14.07
N LYS A 34 4.38 11.08 -15.17
CA LYS A 34 5.03 12.24 -15.81
C LYS A 34 4.04 13.16 -16.51
N GLN A 35 2.88 12.65 -16.93
CA GLN A 35 1.89 13.42 -17.66
C GLN A 35 0.91 14.17 -16.76
N LEU A 36 0.94 13.93 -15.43
CA LEU A 36 0.12 14.66 -14.45
C LEU A 36 0.69 16.06 -14.22
N ASN A 37 0.36 17.00 -15.09
CA ASN A 37 0.95 18.35 -15.11
C ASN A 37 0.11 19.37 -14.33
N THR A 38 -1.16 19.07 -14.07
CA THR A 38 -2.10 19.95 -13.40
C THR A 38 -2.75 19.26 -12.19
N VAL A 39 -3.39 20.04 -11.33
CA VAL A 39 -4.20 19.52 -10.21
C VAL A 39 -5.35 18.65 -10.74
N GLU A 40 -5.96 19.04 -11.85
CA GLU A 40 -7.05 18.28 -12.47
C GLU A 40 -6.55 16.93 -13.02
N ASP A 41 -5.35 16.87 -13.62
CA ASP A 41 -4.77 15.59 -14.05
C ASP A 41 -4.56 14.64 -12.87
N GLN A 42 -4.04 15.16 -11.75
CA GLN A 42 -3.82 14.39 -10.53
C GLN A 42 -5.15 13.88 -9.95
N LYS A 43 -6.16 14.74 -9.92
CA LYS A 43 -7.51 14.38 -9.45
C LYS A 43 -8.08 13.25 -10.28
N GLN A 44 -8.13 13.41 -11.61
CA GLN A 44 -8.67 12.41 -12.52
C GLN A 44 -7.91 11.08 -12.44
N PHE A 45 -6.59 11.13 -12.28
CA PHE A 45 -5.76 9.94 -12.08
C PHE A 45 -6.16 9.17 -10.82
N LEU A 46 -6.28 9.86 -9.67
CA LEU A 46 -6.63 9.23 -8.40
C LEU A 46 -8.08 8.74 -8.36
N GLU A 47 -9.02 9.53 -8.89
CA GLU A 47 -10.43 9.13 -8.99
C GLU A 47 -10.60 7.90 -9.90
N LYS A 48 -9.82 7.80 -10.98
CA LYS A 48 -9.80 6.61 -11.83
C LYS A 48 -9.28 5.38 -11.11
N ILE A 49 -8.23 5.53 -10.29
CA ILE A 49 -7.72 4.43 -9.44
C ILE A 49 -8.80 3.98 -8.46
N LEU A 50 -9.49 4.92 -7.81
CA LEU A 50 -10.60 4.59 -6.90
C LEU A 50 -11.71 3.84 -7.63
N GLN A 51 -12.10 4.31 -8.82
CA GLN A 51 -13.09 3.62 -9.65
C GLN A 51 -12.64 2.19 -9.98
N ASP A 52 -11.39 2.00 -10.39
CA ASP A 52 -10.83 0.69 -10.73
C ASP A 52 -10.80 -0.25 -9.54
N ASP A 53 -10.37 0.26 -8.37
CA ASP A 53 -10.38 -0.46 -7.09
C ASP A 53 -11.79 -0.96 -6.74
N GLN A 54 -12.80 -0.11 -6.84
CA GLN A 54 -14.17 -0.49 -6.49
C GLN A 54 -14.84 -1.36 -7.57
N SER A 55 -14.48 -1.23 -8.85
CA SER A 55 -15.13 -1.94 -9.96
C SER A 55 -15.02 -3.47 -9.90
N VAL A 56 -13.97 -3.99 -9.26
CA VAL A 56 -13.73 -5.44 -9.11
C VAL A 56 -14.41 -6.02 -7.87
N ARG A 57 -15.03 -5.18 -7.03
CA ARG A 57 -15.63 -5.54 -5.74
C ARG A 57 -17.16 -5.50 -5.83
N ASN A 58 -17.78 -6.68 -5.77
CA ASN A 58 -19.23 -6.85 -5.76
C ASN A 58 -19.57 -7.98 -4.79
N SER A 59 -20.01 -7.61 -3.59
CA SER A 59 -20.33 -8.55 -2.51
C SER A 59 -21.50 -9.47 -2.87
N GLU A 60 -22.47 -9.01 -3.65
CA GLU A 60 -23.59 -9.84 -4.09
C GLU A 60 -23.12 -10.94 -5.05
N LYS A 61 -22.24 -10.59 -5.98
CA LYS A 61 -21.61 -11.56 -6.89
C LYS A 61 -20.79 -12.58 -6.12
N GLU A 62 -19.97 -12.15 -5.15
CA GLU A 62 -19.20 -13.10 -4.33
C GLU A 62 -20.13 -14.06 -3.57
N ALA A 63 -21.18 -13.54 -2.94
CA ALA A 63 -22.17 -14.35 -2.22
C ALA A 63 -22.87 -15.36 -3.14
N GLN A 64 -23.22 -14.96 -4.37
CA GLN A 64 -23.79 -15.85 -5.38
C GLN A 64 -22.82 -16.96 -5.78
N LEU A 65 -21.54 -16.63 -5.99
CA LEU A 65 -20.50 -17.63 -6.32
C LEU A 65 -20.35 -18.65 -5.18
N ILE A 66 -20.31 -18.18 -3.93
CA ILE A 66 -20.25 -19.05 -2.74
C ILE A 66 -21.49 -19.95 -2.67
N GLN A 67 -22.69 -19.40 -2.89
CA GLN A 67 -23.94 -20.15 -2.84
C GLN A 67 -24.01 -21.24 -3.92
N GLN A 68 -23.55 -20.94 -5.14
CA GLN A 68 -23.70 -21.83 -6.30
C GLN A 68 -22.58 -22.88 -6.38
N TYR A 69 -21.34 -22.50 -6.07
CA TYR A 69 -20.16 -23.33 -6.33
C TYR A 69 -19.36 -23.68 -5.07
N GLY A 70 -19.65 -23.04 -3.93
CA GLY A 70 -18.95 -23.25 -2.66
C GLY A 70 -17.84 -22.24 -2.40
N ASN A 71 -17.38 -22.16 -1.15
CA ASN A 71 -16.38 -21.18 -0.71
C ASN A 71 -15.00 -21.37 -1.35
N ASP A 72 -14.63 -22.60 -1.68
CA ASP A 72 -13.29 -22.93 -2.20
C ASP A 72 -13.33 -23.26 -3.70
N SER A 73 -14.40 -22.84 -4.39
CA SER A 73 -14.61 -23.13 -5.80
C SER A 73 -13.64 -22.36 -6.70
N LYS A 74 -13.38 -22.90 -7.90
CA LYS A 74 -12.53 -22.22 -8.89
C LYS A 74 -13.10 -20.85 -9.28
N GLU A 75 -14.41 -20.73 -9.43
CA GLU A 75 -15.09 -19.51 -9.84
C GLU A 75 -14.91 -18.39 -8.82
N ARG A 76 -15.02 -18.71 -7.52
CA ARG A 76 -14.76 -17.74 -6.46
C ARG A 76 -13.26 -17.41 -6.37
N LEU A 77 -12.38 -18.39 -6.48
CA LEU A 77 -10.93 -18.15 -6.49
C LEU A 77 -10.48 -17.27 -7.66
N ASP A 78 -11.01 -17.51 -8.86
CA ASP A 78 -10.76 -16.67 -10.04
C ASP A 78 -11.27 -15.22 -9.81
N TYR A 79 -12.43 -15.08 -9.16
CA TYR A 79 -12.97 -13.77 -8.79
C TYR A 79 -12.10 -13.03 -7.77
N ILE A 80 -11.56 -13.72 -6.77
CA ILE A 80 -10.62 -13.16 -5.81
C ILE A 80 -9.28 -12.80 -6.48
N HIS A 81 -8.77 -13.66 -7.36
CA HIS A 81 -7.54 -13.37 -8.10
C HIS A 81 -7.67 -12.12 -8.98
N LEU A 82 -8.84 -11.86 -9.56
CA LEU A 82 -9.09 -10.61 -10.28
C LEU A 82 -8.94 -9.38 -9.36
N GLN A 83 -9.46 -9.45 -8.13
CA GLN A 83 -9.32 -8.38 -7.15
C GLN A 83 -7.85 -8.17 -6.79
N TRP A 84 -7.13 -9.24 -6.42
CA TRP A 84 -5.72 -9.15 -6.05
C TRP A 84 -4.84 -8.58 -7.16
N ASN A 85 -5.10 -8.96 -8.42
CA ASN A 85 -4.38 -8.40 -9.56
C ASN A 85 -4.64 -6.89 -9.70
N GLN A 86 -5.89 -6.45 -9.54
CA GLN A 86 -6.23 -5.02 -9.60
C GLN A 86 -5.61 -4.25 -8.41
N ASP A 87 -5.61 -4.83 -7.22
CA ASP A 87 -5.03 -4.22 -6.02
C ASP A 87 -3.53 -4.00 -6.19
N ALA A 88 -2.80 -4.98 -6.72
CA ALA A 88 -1.37 -4.85 -7.00
C ALA A 88 -1.07 -3.74 -8.04
N ILE A 89 -1.89 -3.63 -9.09
CA ILE A 89 -1.76 -2.57 -10.10
C ILE A 89 -2.02 -1.21 -9.48
N ASN A 90 -3.10 -1.08 -8.71
CA ASN A 90 -3.48 0.17 -8.06
C ASN A 90 -2.43 0.61 -7.04
N LEU A 91 -1.90 -0.32 -6.25
CA LEU A 91 -0.85 -0.02 -5.27
C LEU A 91 0.40 0.53 -5.95
N ALA A 92 0.86 -0.10 -7.03
CA ALA A 92 2.02 0.39 -7.77
C ALA A 92 1.80 1.82 -8.32
N LYS A 93 0.59 2.12 -8.79
CA LYS A 93 0.23 3.47 -9.27
C LYS A 93 0.17 4.49 -8.14
N VAL A 94 -0.47 4.14 -7.03
CA VAL A 94 -0.57 4.98 -5.82
C VAL A 94 0.80 5.28 -5.26
N GLU A 95 1.65 4.27 -5.05
CA GLU A 95 3.00 4.48 -4.53
C GLU A 95 3.85 5.35 -5.47
N ALA A 96 3.71 5.18 -6.80
CA ALA A 96 4.39 6.04 -7.76
C ALA A 96 3.90 7.50 -7.70
N TYR A 97 2.60 7.72 -7.52
CA TYR A 97 2.02 9.05 -7.30
C TYR A 97 2.53 9.67 -6.00
N LEU A 98 2.40 8.95 -4.88
CA LEU A 98 2.79 9.39 -3.55
C LEU A 98 4.28 9.76 -3.49
N ASN A 99 5.14 8.99 -4.14
CA ASN A 99 6.57 9.28 -4.22
C ASN A 99 6.89 10.60 -4.94
N LYS A 100 6.05 11.03 -5.88
CA LYS A 100 6.28 12.26 -6.66
C LYS A 100 5.57 13.48 -6.06
N TYR A 101 4.34 13.32 -5.60
CA TYR A 101 3.46 14.42 -5.22
C TYR A 101 3.16 14.48 -3.72
N GLY A 102 3.48 13.43 -2.97
CA GLY A 102 3.01 13.27 -1.60
C GLY A 102 1.54 12.84 -1.54
N TYR A 103 0.95 12.91 -0.34
CA TYR A 103 -0.45 12.55 -0.14
C TYR A 103 -1.38 13.65 -0.72
N PRO A 104 -2.44 13.27 -1.45
CA PRO A 104 -3.39 14.22 -2.02
C PRO A 104 -4.18 14.96 -0.92
N SER A 105 -4.15 16.29 -0.96
CA SER A 105 -4.91 17.15 -0.05
C SER A 105 -6.41 17.05 -0.32
N LEU A 106 -7.20 16.80 0.72
CA LEU A 106 -8.65 16.78 0.68
C LEU A 106 -9.22 18.12 0.21
N ALA A 107 -8.64 19.22 0.67
CA ALA A 107 -9.09 20.56 0.34
C ALA A 107 -8.80 20.96 -1.12
N GLU A 108 -7.77 20.38 -1.73
CA GLU A 108 -7.32 20.72 -3.10
C GLU A 108 -7.92 19.79 -4.16
N LEU A 109 -7.88 18.49 -3.92
CA LEU A 109 -8.23 17.46 -4.92
C LEU A 109 -9.63 16.88 -4.71
N GLY A 110 -10.24 17.12 -3.56
CA GLY A 110 -11.56 16.61 -3.21
C GLY A 110 -11.53 15.20 -2.61
N GLN A 111 -12.70 14.74 -2.16
CA GLN A 111 -12.83 13.54 -1.34
C GLN A 111 -12.37 12.26 -2.04
N ASP A 112 -12.82 12.02 -3.26
CA ASP A 112 -12.54 10.77 -3.99
C ASP A 112 -11.04 10.64 -4.31
N ALA A 113 -10.40 11.73 -4.73
CA ALA A 113 -8.95 11.74 -4.94
C ALA A 113 -8.18 11.56 -3.62
N ALA A 114 -8.61 12.23 -2.53
CA ALA A 114 -7.94 12.16 -1.24
C ALA A 114 -8.05 10.79 -0.56
N ILE A 115 -9.15 10.05 -0.77
CA ILE A 115 -9.33 8.72 -0.18
C ILE A 115 -8.63 7.61 -0.97
N ALA A 116 -8.38 7.81 -2.27
CA ALA A 116 -7.87 6.77 -3.16
C ALA A 116 -6.56 6.11 -2.67
N PRO A 117 -5.53 6.84 -2.20
CA PRO A 117 -4.32 6.19 -1.71
C PRO A 117 -4.56 5.34 -0.46
N TRP A 118 -5.30 5.85 0.52
CA TRP A 118 -5.59 5.12 1.75
C TRP A 118 -6.33 3.82 1.46
N ILE A 119 -7.38 3.84 0.63
CA ILE A 119 -8.20 2.65 0.40
C ILE A 119 -7.42 1.55 -0.33
N VAL A 120 -6.60 1.93 -1.31
CA VAL A 120 -5.72 1.01 -2.04
C VAL A 120 -4.68 0.38 -1.10
N ILE A 121 -4.02 1.18 -0.26
CA ILE A 121 -3.05 0.67 0.71
C ILE A 121 -3.75 -0.19 1.78
N HIS A 122 -4.96 0.19 2.20
CA HIS A 122 -5.77 -0.57 3.15
C HIS A 122 -6.11 -1.98 2.62
N HIS A 123 -6.43 -2.08 1.33
CA HIS A 123 -6.74 -3.35 0.64
C HIS A 123 -5.53 -4.26 0.43
N SER A 124 -4.29 -3.74 0.47
CA SER A 124 -3.12 -4.61 0.46
C SER A 124 -3.16 -5.59 1.64
N GLY A 125 -3.01 -6.87 1.31
CA GLY A 125 -2.92 -7.96 2.28
C GLY A 125 -1.50 -8.20 2.80
N ASP A 126 -0.49 -7.53 2.26
CA ASP A 126 0.90 -7.73 2.64
C ASP A 126 1.35 -6.67 3.67
N ILE A 127 1.93 -7.15 4.76
CA ILE A 127 2.29 -6.33 5.93
C ILE A 127 3.41 -5.36 5.59
N GLU A 128 4.36 -5.76 4.74
CA GLU A 128 5.47 -4.88 4.36
C GLU A 128 4.99 -3.71 3.51
N GLU A 129 3.97 -3.90 2.67
CA GLU A 129 3.33 -2.81 1.92
C GLU A 129 2.59 -1.84 2.80
N ARG A 130 1.88 -2.37 3.77
CA ARG A 130 1.18 -1.55 4.74
C ARG A 130 2.20 -0.78 5.57
N ASN A 131 3.23 -1.44 6.10
CA ASN A 131 4.25 -0.83 6.94
C ASN A 131 5.06 0.23 6.19
N ARG A 132 5.51 0.00 4.95
CA ARG A 132 6.29 1.01 4.21
C ARG A 132 5.49 2.29 3.92
N ASN A 133 4.16 2.17 3.79
CA ASN A 133 3.26 3.31 3.58
C ASN A 133 2.72 3.94 4.88
N PHE A 134 3.03 3.40 6.06
CA PHE A 134 2.52 3.95 7.33
C PHE A 134 2.82 5.44 7.50
N GLU A 135 4.06 5.87 7.25
CA GLU A 135 4.48 7.25 7.52
C GLU A 135 3.68 8.28 6.74
N ILE A 136 3.41 8.02 5.45
CA ILE A 136 2.66 8.95 4.61
C ILE A 136 1.17 8.97 4.97
N LEU A 137 0.59 7.82 5.33
CA LEU A 137 -0.80 7.75 5.82
C LEU A 137 -0.94 8.45 7.18
N TYR A 138 0.01 8.27 8.08
CA TYR A 138 -0.02 8.93 9.39
C TYR A 138 0.15 10.46 9.25
N GLN A 139 1.01 10.93 8.34
CA GLN A 139 1.10 12.35 8.02
C GLN A 139 -0.20 12.91 7.43
N ALA A 140 -0.85 12.17 6.54
CA ALA A 140 -2.15 12.56 5.97
C ALA A 140 -3.25 12.60 7.04
N TYR A 141 -3.22 11.65 7.98
CA TYR A 141 -4.08 11.65 9.16
C TYR A 141 -3.89 12.91 10.02
N LEU A 142 -2.64 13.26 10.36
CA LEU A 142 -2.35 14.48 11.14
C LEU A 142 -2.78 15.78 10.43
N LYS A 143 -2.84 15.78 9.09
CA LYS A 143 -3.32 16.90 8.28
C LYS A 143 -4.84 16.94 8.11
N GLY A 144 -5.55 15.90 8.53
CA GLY A 144 -7.00 15.77 8.34
C GLY A 144 -7.42 15.31 6.94
N ASP A 145 -6.47 14.87 6.10
CA ASP A 145 -6.77 14.27 4.78
C ASP A 145 -7.27 12.82 4.93
N ILE A 146 -6.97 12.18 6.08
CA ILE A 146 -7.53 10.91 6.53
C ILE A 146 -8.17 11.14 7.92
N ASN A 147 -9.37 10.62 8.15
CA ASN A 147 -10.05 10.75 9.44
C ASN A 147 -9.71 9.60 10.41
N ASP A 148 -10.09 9.77 11.68
CA ASP A 148 -9.85 8.79 12.75
C ASP A 148 -10.32 7.38 12.40
N THR A 149 -11.53 7.26 11.85
CA THR A 149 -12.13 5.96 11.47
C THR A 149 -11.28 5.24 10.42
N ALA A 150 -10.83 5.96 9.40
CA ALA A 150 -10.01 5.40 8.33
C ALA A 150 -8.62 4.99 8.84
N MET A 151 -8.00 5.81 9.70
CA MET A 151 -6.70 5.49 10.29
C MET A 151 -6.78 4.27 11.22
N SER A 152 -7.79 4.23 12.12
CA SER A 152 -8.05 3.08 12.99
C SER A 152 -8.30 1.81 12.19
N LEU A 153 -9.15 1.86 11.17
CA LEU A 153 -9.45 0.70 10.32
C LEU A 153 -8.19 0.18 9.60
N TYR A 154 -7.35 1.08 9.09
CA TYR A 154 -6.06 0.70 8.49
C TYR A 154 -5.16 -0.02 9.49
N LEU A 155 -4.96 0.55 10.69
CA LEU A 155 -4.08 -0.01 11.73
C LEU A 155 -4.63 -1.32 12.31
N GLY A 156 -5.93 -1.38 12.60
CA GLY A 156 -6.59 -2.58 13.13
C GLY A 156 -6.52 -3.74 12.14
N ARG A 157 -6.63 -3.46 10.83
CA ARG A 157 -6.43 -4.47 9.80
C ARG A 157 -4.95 -4.87 9.64
N THR A 158 -3.99 -3.94 9.83
CA THR A 158 -2.55 -4.29 9.94
C THR A 158 -2.34 -5.29 11.06
N TYR A 159 -2.87 -4.98 12.24
CA TYR A 159 -2.75 -5.81 13.43
C TYR A 159 -3.34 -7.20 13.16
N GLN A 160 -4.51 -7.26 12.53
CA GLN A 160 -5.13 -8.52 12.17
C GLN A 160 -4.25 -9.37 11.25
N PHE A 161 -3.63 -8.78 10.23
CA PHE A 161 -2.73 -9.54 9.36
C PHE A 161 -1.45 -9.96 10.08
N GLN A 162 -0.90 -9.11 10.94
CA GLN A 162 0.35 -9.37 11.65
C GLN A 162 0.23 -10.44 12.74
N TYR A 163 -0.88 -10.45 13.47
CA TYR A 163 -1.07 -11.32 14.64
C TYR A 163 -2.13 -12.40 14.44
N ASN A 164 -2.84 -12.39 13.31
CA ASN A 164 -3.95 -13.29 13.00
C ASN A 164 -5.09 -13.25 14.06
N GLU A 165 -5.29 -12.10 14.69
CA GLU A 165 -6.36 -11.84 15.65
C GLU A 165 -6.87 -10.40 15.52
N ARG A 166 -8.12 -10.15 15.88
CA ARG A 166 -8.65 -8.78 15.89
C ARG A 166 -8.23 -8.09 17.17
N PHE A 167 -7.79 -6.84 17.05
CA PHE A 167 -7.61 -5.99 18.21
C PHE A 167 -8.98 -5.69 18.83
N ASP A 168 -9.07 -5.80 20.14
CA ASP A 168 -10.26 -5.51 20.94
C ASP A 168 -9.85 -4.65 22.14
N MET A 169 -10.71 -3.70 22.49
CA MET A 169 -10.47 -2.74 23.56
C MET A 169 -11.76 -2.44 24.31
N GLU A 170 -11.68 -2.45 25.64
CA GLU A 170 -12.83 -2.16 26.48
C GLU A 170 -13.30 -0.72 26.32
N SER A 171 -14.61 -0.54 26.14
CA SER A 171 -15.24 0.77 26.07
C SER A 171 -15.46 1.38 27.47
N PRO A 172 -15.48 2.73 27.59
CA PRO A 172 -15.34 3.72 26.51
C PRO A 172 -13.88 4.09 26.22
N TYR A 173 -13.58 4.36 24.95
CA TYR A 173 -12.30 4.91 24.49
C TYR A 173 -12.51 5.97 23.40
N ARG A 174 -11.53 6.86 23.20
CA ARG A 174 -11.49 7.77 22.05
C ARG A 174 -10.76 7.09 20.89
N SER A 175 -11.09 7.42 19.64
CA SER A 175 -10.40 6.86 18.48
C SER A 175 -8.89 7.12 18.50
N GLU A 176 -8.46 8.24 19.07
CA GLU A 176 -7.05 8.55 19.30
C GLU A 176 -6.36 7.54 20.24
N ASP A 177 -7.06 7.04 21.27
CA ASP A 177 -6.54 6.03 22.19
C ASP A 177 -6.29 4.70 21.43
N GLU A 178 -7.26 4.30 20.59
CA GLU A 178 -7.16 3.10 19.74
C GLU A 178 -6.00 3.19 18.75
N ILE A 179 -5.87 4.32 18.05
CA ILE A 179 -4.79 4.57 17.09
C ILE A 179 -3.43 4.47 17.79
N ASN A 180 -3.27 5.12 18.94
CA ASN A 180 -2.01 5.11 19.68
C ASN A 180 -1.64 3.71 20.18
N ILE A 181 -2.59 2.94 20.72
CA ILE A 181 -2.35 1.57 21.17
C ILE A 181 -2.00 0.66 20.00
N LEU A 182 -2.68 0.79 18.86
CA LEU A 182 -2.38 0.00 17.67
C LEU A 182 -0.99 0.34 17.12
N ILE A 183 -0.59 1.61 17.07
CA ILE A 183 0.75 2.03 16.67
C ILE A 183 1.81 1.38 17.57
N ASP A 184 1.59 1.39 18.89
CA ASP A 184 2.51 0.77 19.85
C ASP A 184 2.60 -0.75 19.65
N LYS A 185 1.45 -1.42 19.57
CA LYS A 185 1.37 -2.87 19.36
C LYS A 185 2.01 -3.31 18.04
N LEU A 186 1.95 -2.48 17.01
CA LEU A 186 2.58 -2.74 15.71
C LEU A 186 4.07 -2.40 15.67
N GLY A 187 4.64 -1.85 16.75
CA GLY A 187 6.05 -1.43 16.79
C GLY A 187 6.34 -0.19 15.94
N LEU A 188 5.34 0.67 15.76
CA LEU A 188 5.43 1.87 14.91
C LEU A 188 5.69 3.16 15.72
N SER A 189 5.83 3.08 17.04
CA SER A 189 6.00 4.22 17.96
C SER A 189 7.19 5.12 17.58
N GLU A 190 8.35 4.56 17.26
CA GLU A 190 9.52 5.38 16.88
C GLU A 190 9.27 6.18 15.59
N ARG A 191 8.55 5.60 14.63
CA ARG A 191 8.20 6.26 13.37
C ARG A 191 7.17 7.37 13.59
N LYS A 192 6.17 7.12 14.44
CA LYS A 192 5.23 8.14 14.91
C LYS A 192 5.97 9.30 15.57
N GLU A 193 6.84 9.03 16.54
CA GLU A 193 7.58 10.08 17.25
C GLU A 193 8.45 10.92 16.32
N LYS A 194 9.06 10.29 15.30
CA LYS A 194 9.84 11.02 14.29
C LYS A 194 8.97 11.97 13.46
N ILE A 195 7.72 11.60 13.17
CA ILE A 195 6.77 12.43 12.42
C ILE A 195 6.21 13.56 13.29
N ASP A 196 5.90 13.27 14.56
CA ASP A 196 5.32 14.26 15.49
C ASP A 196 6.32 15.36 15.88
N ARG A 197 7.63 15.13 15.69
CA ARG A 197 8.68 16.11 15.94
C ARG A 197 8.94 16.94 14.68
N PRO A 198 8.53 18.23 14.63
CA PRO A 198 8.74 19.11 13.48
C PRO A 198 10.21 19.46 13.24
#